data_AF-A0A183IZ64-F1
#
_entry.id   AF-A0A183IZ64-F1
#
_cell.length_a   1.000
_cell.length_b   1.000
_cell.length_c   1.000
_cell.angle_alpha   90.00
_cell.angle_beta   90.00
_cell.angle_gamma   90.00
#
_symmetry.space_group_name_H-M   'P 1'
#
loop_
_entity.id
_entity.type
_entity.pdbx_description
1 polymer ?
#
loop_
_entity_poly.entity_id
_entity_poly.type
_entity_poly.pdbx_seq_one_letter_code
_entity_poly.pdbx_strand_id
1 'polypeptide(L)'
;MDPFIEQPPSILNKPDGSVLFECMVSANPEPEVKWYFKDKELTTGDKYIVKKKKMVGKYACTLQVKVSWTLYLFLVKAKLAP
;
A
#
# COMPACT_ATOMS: atom_id res chain seq x y z
N MET A 1 -0.11 25.92 -5.80
CA MET A 1 0.73 25.07 -6.68
C MET A 1 0.02 23.76 -6.85
N ASP A 2 -0.22 23.38 -8.10
CA ASP A 2 -0.91 22.12 -8.41
C ASP A 2 -0.10 20.91 -7.97
N PRO A 3 -0.75 19.81 -7.55
CA PRO A 3 -0.06 18.61 -7.15
C PRO A 3 0.74 17.99 -8.30
N PHE A 4 2.03 17.77 -8.08
CA PHE A 4 2.93 17.13 -9.03
C PHE A 4 3.60 15.91 -8.39
N ILE A 5 3.58 14.78 -9.10
CA ILE A 5 4.30 13.56 -8.71
C ILE A 5 5.77 13.76 -9.07
N GLU A 6 6.63 13.98 -8.07
CA GLU A 6 8.05 14.26 -8.30
C GLU A 6 8.79 13.07 -8.89
N GLN A 7 8.39 11.88 -8.48
CA GLN A 7 9.02 10.63 -8.88
C GLN A 7 7.95 9.54 -9.05
N PRO A 8 8.14 8.63 -10.01
CA PRO A 8 7.26 7.48 -10.15
C PRO A 8 7.24 6.68 -8.84
N PRO A 9 6.13 5.99 -8.53
CA PRO A 9 6.05 5.20 -7.31
C PRO A 9 7.15 4.14 -7.26
N SER A 10 7.89 4.08 -6.15
CA SER A 10 8.86 3.02 -5.89
C SER A 10 8.16 1.81 -5.26
N ILE A 11 8.71 0.62 -5.49
CA ILE A 11 8.22 -0.64 -4.94
C ILE A 11 9.28 -1.22 -4.01
N LEU A 12 8.90 -1.50 -2.77
CA LEU A 12 9.76 -2.12 -1.76
C LEU A 12 9.11 -3.39 -1.22
N ASN A 13 9.80 -4.51 -1.37
CA ASN A 13 9.42 -5.77 -0.73
C ASN A 13 9.93 -5.77 0.71
N LYS A 14 9.02 -5.96 1.68
CA LYS A 14 9.39 -6.03 3.10
C LYS A 14 9.68 -7.49 3.52
N PRO A 15 10.53 -7.71 4.54
CA PRO A 15 10.82 -9.04 5.06
C PRO A 15 9.58 -9.80 5.60
N ASP A 16 8.53 -9.09 5.99
CA ASP A 16 7.25 -9.67 6.43
C ASP A 16 6.37 -10.18 5.26
N GLY A 17 6.89 -10.09 4.03
CA GLY A 17 6.24 -10.44 2.78
C GLY A 17 5.36 -9.32 2.20
N SER A 18 5.07 -8.26 2.96
CA SER A 18 4.26 -7.16 2.46
C SER A 18 5.00 -6.33 1.40
N VAL A 19 4.23 -5.71 0.51
CA VAL A 19 4.77 -4.83 -0.53
C VAL A 19 4.39 -3.41 -0.21
N LEU A 20 5.38 -2.51 -0.21
CA LEU A 20 5.19 -1.08 -0.01
C LEU A 20 5.37 -0.35 -1.34
N PHE A 21 4.36 0.42 -1.71
CA PHE A 21 4.44 1.42 -2.76
C PHE A 21 4.64 2.78 -2.10
N GLU A 22 5.58 3.58 -2.60
CA GLU A 22 5.85 4.92 -2.09
C GLU A 22 5.91 5.93 -3.24
N CYS A 23 5.31 7.10 -3.04
CA CYS A 23 5.27 8.18 -4.01
C CYS A 23 5.49 9.54 -3.32
N MET A 24 6.22 10.43 -3.97
CA MET A 24 6.46 11.80 -3.51
C MET A 24 5.62 12.78 -4.31
N VAL A 25 4.79 13.56 -3.62
CA VAL A 25 3.90 14.56 -4.23
C VAL A 25 4.29 15.95 -3.73
N SER A 26 4.64 16.85 -4.63
CA SER A 26 4.86 18.26 -4.34
C SER A 26 3.56 19.03 -4.55
N ALA A 27 3.12 19.74 -3.53
CA ALA A 27 1.84 20.45 -3.54
C ALA A 27 1.79 21.53 -2.45
N ASN A 28 1.06 22.61 -2.72
CA ASN A 28 0.69 23.60 -1.73
C ASN A 28 -0.61 24.29 -2.20
N PRO A 29 -1.77 24.10 -1.52
CA PRO A 29 -2.00 23.48 -0.20
C PRO A 29 -1.94 21.94 -0.20
N GLU A 30 -2.39 21.30 0.90
CA GLU A 30 -2.38 19.85 1.06
C GLU A 30 -3.20 19.12 -0.02
N PRO A 31 -2.62 18.15 -0.75
CA PRO A 31 -3.31 17.43 -1.81
C PRO A 31 -4.13 16.26 -1.27
N GLU A 32 -5.19 15.92 -1.98
CA GLU A 32 -5.86 14.63 -1.87
C GLU A 32 -5.08 13.60 -2.70
N VAL A 33 -4.73 12.47 -2.09
CA VAL A 33 -3.97 11.40 -2.76
C VAL A 33 -4.70 10.08 -2.58
N LYS A 34 -5.01 9.42 -3.71
CA LYS A 34 -5.74 8.15 -3.77
C LYS A 34 -4.94 7.13 -4.56
N TRP A 35 -5.02 5.88 -4.12
CA TRP A 35 -4.40 4.74 -4.80
C TRP A 35 -5.49 3.94 -5.50
N TYR A 36 -5.21 3.44 -6.71
CA TYR A 36 -6.15 2.66 -7.49
C TYR A 36 -5.51 1.37 -8.00
N PHE A 37 -6.31 0.30 -8.08
CA PHE A 37 -5.94 -0.92 -8.80
C PHE A 37 -7.13 -1.41 -9.61
N LYS A 38 -6.96 -1.50 -10.94
CA LYS A 38 -8.05 -1.85 -11.89
C LYS A 38 -9.30 -1.01 -11.63
N ASP A 39 -9.13 0.31 -11.61
CA ASP A 39 -10.19 1.31 -11.40
C ASP A 39 -10.89 1.29 -10.03
N LYS A 40 -10.45 0.42 -9.12
CA LYS A 40 -10.95 0.38 -7.74
C LYS A 40 -10.05 1.19 -6.83
N GLU A 41 -10.65 2.17 -6.13
CA GLU A 41 -9.96 2.91 -5.07
C GLU A 41 -9.56 1.98 -3.92
N LEU A 42 -8.31 2.11 -3.48
CA LEU A 42 -7.73 1.37 -2.37
C LEU A 42 -7.74 2.24 -1.13
N THR A 43 -8.41 1.77 -0.08
CA THR A 43 -8.50 2.44 1.21
C THR A 43 -7.87 1.57 2.31
N THR A 44 -7.49 2.20 3.42
CA THR A 44 -6.95 1.47 4.58
C THR A 44 -7.98 0.48 5.13
N GLY A 45 -7.56 -0.77 5.33
CA GLY A 45 -8.39 -1.85 5.87
C GLY A 45 -7.58 -3.13 6.13
N ASP A 46 -8.19 -4.29 5.91
CA ASP A 46 -7.56 -5.58 6.20
C ASP A 46 -6.38 -5.88 5.29
N LYS A 47 -6.49 -5.55 4.00
CA LYS A 47 -5.48 -5.86 2.97
C LYS A 47 -4.51 -4.71 2.67
N TYR A 48 -4.94 -3.47 2.88
CA TYR A 48 -4.20 -2.28 2.45
C TYR A 48 -4.01 -1.32 3.63
N ILE A 49 -2.87 -0.62 3.65
CA ILE A 49 -2.64 0.52 4.55
C ILE A 49 -2.20 1.69 3.69
N VAL A 50 -3.00 2.74 3.64
CA VAL A 50 -2.67 4.01 2.97
C VAL A 50 -2.24 5.01 4.03
N LYS A 51 -1.08 5.66 3.82
CA LYS A 51 -0.58 6.73 4.70
C LYS A 51 -0.09 7.90 3.87
N LYS A 52 -0.28 9.11 4.39
CA LYS A 52 0.25 10.36 3.85
C LYS A 52 1.01 11.08 4.96
N LYS A 53 2.27 11.45 4.70
CA LYS A 53 3.12 12.18 5.62
C LYS A 53 3.47 13.53 5.01
N LYS A 54 3.08 14.61 5.70
CA LYS A 54 3.41 15.98 5.30
C LYS A 54 4.87 16.30 5.60
N MET A 55 5.52 16.95 4.65
CA MET A 55 6.85 17.55 4.72
C MET A 55 6.76 18.99 4.19
N VAL A 56 7.87 19.73 4.22
CA VAL A 56 7.89 21.13 3.75
C VAL A 56 7.62 21.15 2.24
N GLY A 57 6.41 21.56 1.84
CA GLY A 57 5.96 21.65 0.43
C GLY A 57 5.76 20.30 -0.28
N LYS A 58 5.93 19.18 0.44
CA LYS A 58 5.92 17.83 -0.13
C LYS A 58 5.15 16.85 0.75
N TYR A 59 4.68 15.77 0.14
CA TYR A 59 3.89 14.72 0.79
C TYR A 59 4.42 13.36 0.38
N ALA A 60 4.89 12.57 1.36
CA ALA A 60 5.22 11.17 1.15
C ALA A 60 3.93 10.35 1.29
N CYS A 61 3.52 9.70 0.21
CA CYS A 61 2.30 8.92 0.12
C CYS A 61 2.68 7.45 -0.03
N THR A 62 2.13 6.59 0.82
CA THR A 62 2.47 5.16 0.84
C THR A 62 1.24 4.29 0.82
N LEU A 63 1.34 3.17 0.11
CA LEU A 63 0.37 2.07 0.10
C LEU A 63 1.12 0.80 0.48
N GLN A 64 0.80 0.22 1.63
CA GLN A 64 1.29 -1.10 2.02
C GLN A 64 0.23 -2.16 1.73
N VAL A 65 0.56 -3.16 0.93
CA VAL A 65 -0.25 -4.35 0.70
C VAL A 65 0.18 -5.43 1.69
N LYS A 66 -0.67 -5.73 2.66
CA LYS A 66 -0.40 -6.78 3.66
C LYS A 66 -0.53 -8.15 3.00
N VAL A 67 0.37 -9.06 3.37
CA VAL A 67 0.21 -10.49 3.07
C VAL A 67 -0.72 -11.10 4.11
N SER A 68 -1.82 -11.68 3.67
CA SER A 68 -2.65 -12.53 4.52
C SER A 68 -2.07 -13.94 4.54
N TRP A 69 -1.09 -14.16 5.43
CA TRP A 69 -0.55 -15.50 5.70
C TRP A 69 -1.60 -16.48 6.24
N THR A 70 -2.74 -15.95 6.71
CA THR A 70 -3.89 -16.74 7.15
C THR A 70 -4.38 -17.69 6.06
N LEU A 71 -4.22 -17.39 4.78
CA LEU A 71 -4.62 -18.29 3.69
C LEU A 71 -3.66 -19.49 3.51
N TYR A 72 -2.40 -19.38 3.93
CA TYR A 72 -1.40 -20.46 3.83
C TYR A 72 -1.45 -21.43 5.02
N LEU A 73 -2.01 -21.02 6.17
CA LEU A 73 -2.16 -21.89 7.34
C LEU A 73 -3.36 -22.84 7.27
N PHE A 74 -4.24 -22.68 6.28
CA PHE A 74 -5.36 -23.59 6.04
C PHE A 74 -5.22 -24.28 4.69
N LEU A 75 -4.66 -25.50 4.69
CA LEU A 75 -5.20 -26.70 4.01
C LEU A 75 -4.12 -27.79 3.85
N VAL A 76 -3.72 -28.43 4.97
CA VAL A 76 -3.47 -29.88 4.96
C VAL A 76 -4.07 -30.45 6.23
N LYS A 77 -5.27 -31.04 6.12
CA LYS A 77 -5.79 -31.97 7.12
C LYS A 77 -5.79 -33.36 6.47
N ALA A 78 -4.76 -34.14 6.73
CA ALA A 78 -4.75 -35.57 6.41
C ALA A 78 -5.32 -36.33 7.61
N LYS A 79 -6.29 -37.23 7.36
CA LYS A 79 -6.70 -38.28 8.31
C LYS A 79 -6.34 -39.63 7.69
N LEU A 80 -5.79 -40.53 8.49
CA LEU A 80 -5.62 -41.93 8.10
C LEU A 80 -7.00 -42.56 7.87
N ALA A 81 -7.16 -43.25 6.74
CA ALA A 81 -8.32 -44.10 6.49
C ALA A 81 -8.19 -45.39 7.35
N PRO A 82 -9.28 -45.93 7.90
CA PRO A 82 -9.26 -47.21 8.60
C PRO A 82 -8.87 -48.36 7.67
#